data_AF-A0A371WU40-F1
#
_entry.id   AF-A0A371WU40-F1
#
_cell.length_a   1.000
_cell.length_b   1.000
_cell.length_c   1.000
_cell.angle_alpha   90.00
_cell.angle_beta   90.00
_cell.angle_gamma   90.00
#
_symmetry.space_group_name_H-M   'P 1'
#
loop_
_entity.id
_entity.type
_entity.pdbx_description
1 polymer ?
#
loop_
_entity_poly.entity_id
_entity_poly.type
_entity_poly.pdbx_seq_one_letter_code
_entity_poly.pdbx_strand_id
1 'polypeptide(L)'
;MHPAFNNIGAYLKVANVIFTAAAAAEVDSQSVTLHQPGEDYFSGVLNVAVNAVAGAPTAFSVASKLQGSNDGATWTDLPGAALAPITAVGQASLNVDLSGAPTYVRAVVVPTFTAGNNPSAAIAATLVLGGATELPAV
;
A
#
# COMPACT_ATOMS: atom_id res chain seq x y z
N MET A 1 -20.49 12.48 -23.73
CA MET A 1 -19.56 11.90 -22.72
C MET A 1 -20.38 11.01 -21.81
N HIS A 2 -19.93 9.77 -21.57
CA HIS A 2 -20.58 8.91 -20.58
C HIS A 2 -20.37 9.52 -19.18
N PRO A 3 -21.42 9.67 -18.34
CA PRO A 3 -21.31 10.33 -17.03
C PRO A 3 -20.28 9.67 -16.09
N ALA A 4 -19.97 8.39 -16.28
CA ALA A 4 -18.90 7.70 -15.54
C ALA A 4 -17.50 8.33 -15.71
N PHE A 5 -17.23 9.01 -16.83
CA PHE A 5 -15.93 9.70 -17.02
C PHE A 5 -15.85 11.04 -16.28
N ASN A 6 -16.98 11.58 -15.80
CA ASN A 6 -17.02 12.84 -15.07
C ASN A 6 -16.84 12.63 -13.55
N ASN A 7 -17.11 11.43 -13.02
CA ASN A 7 -16.96 11.09 -11.60
C ASN A 7 -16.08 9.86 -11.40
N ILE A 8 -14.82 9.95 -11.82
CA ILE A 8 -13.86 8.84 -11.69
C ILE A 8 -13.60 8.43 -10.22
N GLY A 9 -13.79 9.36 -9.27
CA GLY A 9 -13.58 9.12 -7.85
C GLY A 9 -14.52 8.08 -7.24
N ALA A 10 -15.69 7.83 -7.83
CA ALA A 10 -16.59 6.75 -7.41
C ALA A 10 -16.00 5.35 -7.67
N TYR A 11 -15.01 5.26 -8.56
CA TYR A 11 -14.37 4.00 -8.96
C TYR A 11 -12.96 3.84 -8.38
N LEU A 12 -12.60 4.69 -7.41
CA LEU A 12 -11.30 4.68 -6.74
C LEU A 12 -11.49 4.48 -5.25
N LYS A 13 -10.68 3.58 -4.68
CA LYS A 13 -10.66 3.35 -3.24
C LYS A 13 -9.24 3.46 -2.72
N VAL A 14 -9.04 4.18 -1.63
CA VAL A 14 -7.69 4.49 -1.14
C VAL A 14 -7.51 4.01 0.28
N ALA A 15 -6.42 3.28 0.51
CA ALA A 15 -5.87 3.00 1.83
C ALA A 15 -4.60 3.82 2.01
N ASN A 16 -4.47 4.54 3.12
CA ASN A 16 -3.27 5.31 3.41
C ASN A 16 -2.80 5.07 4.84
N VAL A 17 -1.48 5.15 5.03
CA VAL A 17 -0.85 5.22 6.34
C VAL A 17 0.32 6.19 6.28
N ILE A 18 0.41 7.06 7.28
CA ILE A 18 1.51 8.00 7.48
C ILE A 18 2.05 7.77 8.88
N PHE A 19 3.35 7.54 9.00
CA PHE A 19 3.97 7.23 10.27
C PHE A 19 5.44 7.61 10.28
N THR A 20 5.98 7.76 11.48
CA THR A 20 7.41 7.88 11.70
C THR A 20 7.90 6.60 12.36
N ALA A 21 8.74 5.84 11.67
CA ALA A 21 9.29 4.61 12.19
C ALA A 21 10.65 4.86 12.84
N ALA A 22 10.83 4.46 14.09
CA ALA A 22 12.08 4.63 14.85
C ALA A 22 12.86 3.31 15.05
N ALA A 23 12.39 2.21 14.48
CA ALA A 23 12.99 0.89 14.56
C ALA A 23 12.49 -0.01 13.41
N ALA A 24 13.12 -1.18 13.25
CA ALA A 24 12.62 -2.20 12.35
C ALA A 24 11.32 -2.80 12.88
N ALA A 25 10.20 -2.24 12.42
CA ALA A 25 8.87 -2.66 12.78
C ALA A 25 8.01 -2.67 11.52
N GLU A 26 7.26 -3.76 11.32
CA GLU A 26 6.24 -3.79 10.29
C GLU A 26 5.13 -2.82 10.68
N VAL A 27 4.74 -1.97 9.74
CA VAL A 27 3.59 -1.08 9.87
C VAL A 27 2.64 -1.36 8.72
N ASP A 28 1.43 -1.74 9.08
CA ASP A 28 0.38 -2.05 8.14
C ASP A 28 -0.43 -0.79 7.82
N SER A 29 -0.87 -0.67 6.58
CA SER A 29 -1.95 0.26 6.25
C SER A 29 -3.27 -0.23 6.83
N GLN A 30 -4.26 0.68 6.90
CA GLN A 30 -5.65 0.23 6.98
C GLN A 30 -5.93 -0.74 5.81
N SER A 31 -6.63 -1.83 6.09
CA SER A 31 -7.06 -2.75 5.04
C SER A 31 -8.19 -2.14 4.22
N VAL A 32 -8.25 -2.48 2.94
CA VAL A 32 -9.35 -2.11 2.04
C VAL A 32 -10.00 -3.35 1.47
N THR A 33 -11.32 -3.32 1.36
CA THR A 33 -12.11 -4.36 0.70
C THR A 33 -12.05 -4.19 -0.82
N LEU A 34 -11.63 -5.23 -1.53
CA LEU A 34 -11.62 -5.34 -3.00
C LEU A 34 -12.97 -5.77 -3.57
N HIS A 35 -13.65 -6.69 -2.88
CA HIS A 35 -14.92 -7.25 -3.31
C HIS A 35 -16.03 -6.79 -2.37
N GLN A 36 -16.93 -5.94 -2.85
CA GLN A 36 -18.17 -5.61 -2.16
C GLN A 36 -19.35 -5.72 -3.12
N PRO A 37 -20.58 -5.99 -2.63
CA PRO A 37 -21.74 -6.02 -3.50
C PRO A 37 -21.84 -4.73 -4.32
N GLY A 38 -21.73 -4.85 -5.64
CA GLY A 38 -21.80 -3.73 -6.57
C GLY A 38 -20.47 -3.07 -6.95
N GLU A 39 -19.33 -3.44 -6.36
CA GLU A 39 -18.01 -2.91 -6.75
C GLU A 39 -16.90 -3.95 -6.55
N ASP A 40 -16.24 -4.33 -7.64
CA ASP A 40 -15.05 -5.19 -7.62
C ASP A 40 -13.84 -4.48 -8.20
N TYR A 41 -12.76 -4.34 -7.41
CA TYR A 41 -11.52 -3.67 -7.83
C TYR A 41 -10.46 -4.68 -8.30
N PHE A 42 -9.98 -4.55 -9.53
CA PHE A 42 -9.05 -5.52 -10.14
C PHE A 42 -7.63 -5.01 -10.33
N SER A 43 -7.36 -3.75 -10.02
CA SER A 43 -6.02 -3.16 -10.17
C SER A 43 -5.74 -2.14 -9.08
N GLY A 44 -4.46 -1.86 -8.86
CA GLY A 44 -4.08 -0.78 -7.97
C GLY A 44 -2.67 -0.29 -8.18
N VAL A 45 -2.33 0.76 -7.44
CA VAL A 45 -0.99 1.31 -7.33
C VAL A 45 -0.63 1.39 -5.85
N LEU A 46 0.43 0.69 -5.46
CA LEU A 46 1.09 0.90 -4.18
C LEU A 46 2.14 1.98 -4.37
N ASN A 47 2.05 3.07 -3.61
CA ASN A 47 3.04 4.13 -3.57
C ASN A 47 3.61 4.26 -2.16
N VAL A 48 4.93 4.27 -2.01
CA VAL A 48 5.62 4.49 -0.75
C VAL A 48 6.62 5.63 -0.90
N ALA A 49 6.59 6.57 0.03
CA ALA A 49 7.49 7.72 0.08
C ALA A 49 8.20 7.78 1.44
N VAL A 50 9.51 7.98 1.40
CA VAL A 50 10.35 8.30 2.56
C VAL A 50 10.72 9.77 2.44
N ASN A 51 10.20 10.59 3.36
CA ASN A 51 10.30 12.05 3.28
C ASN A 51 11.49 12.62 4.05
N ALA A 52 11.91 11.95 5.13
CA ALA A 52 13.03 12.37 5.94
C ALA A 52 13.60 11.18 6.72
N VAL A 53 14.89 11.25 7.06
CA VAL A 53 15.59 10.31 7.94
C VAL A 53 16.34 11.09 9.01
N ALA A 54 16.24 10.67 10.27
CA ALA A 54 16.88 11.27 11.43
C ALA A 54 17.66 10.23 12.26
N GLY A 55 18.43 10.69 13.25
CA GLY A 55 19.23 9.81 14.14
C GLY A 55 20.52 9.26 13.51
N ALA A 56 20.94 9.83 12.38
CA ALA A 56 22.21 9.53 11.69
C ALA A 56 22.51 8.03 11.47
N PRO A 57 21.57 7.22 10.96
CA PRO A 57 21.91 5.87 10.51
C PRO A 57 22.92 5.93 9.37
N THR A 58 23.82 4.95 9.31
CA THR A 58 24.80 4.82 8.22
C THR A 58 24.18 4.27 6.94
N ALA A 59 23.07 3.54 7.07
CA ALA A 59 22.23 3.08 5.98
C ALA A 59 20.79 2.87 6.48
N PHE A 60 19.83 2.97 5.57
CA PHE A 60 18.45 2.57 5.82
C PHE A 60 17.86 1.88 4.59
N SER A 61 16.79 1.13 4.79
CA SER A 61 16.02 0.51 3.73
C SER A 61 14.55 0.47 4.13
N VAL A 62 13.65 0.91 3.25
CA VAL A 62 12.20 0.79 3.45
C VAL A 62 11.66 -0.16 2.39
N ALA A 63 11.39 -1.40 2.80
CA ALA A 63 10.72 -2.38 1.97
C ALA A 63 9.21 -2.26 2.14
N SER A 64 8.45 -2.59 1.10
CA SER A 64 7.00 -2.70 1.22
C SER A 64 6.42 -3.76 0.30
N LYS A 65 5.26 -4.28 0.70
CA LYS A 65 4.55 -5.35 -0.01
C LYS A 65 3.05 -5.22 0.19
N LEU A 66 2.26 -5.89 -0.64
CA LEU A 66 0.85 -6.11 -0.38
C LEU A 66 0.60 -7.48 0.23
N GLN A 67 -0.36 -7.52 1.15
CA GLN A 67 -0.92 -8.74 1.70
C GLN A 67 -2.41 -8.82 1.41
N GLY A 68 -2.89 -10.04 1.17
CA GLY A 68 -4.30 -10.36 0.97
C GLY A 68 -4.87 -11.19 2.13
N SER A 69 -6.17 -11.07 2.34
CA SER A 69 -6.92 -11.84 3.34
C SER A 69 -8.37 -12.07 2.88
N ASN A 70 -8.95 -13.23 3.20
CA ASN A 70 -10.37 -13.53 2.97
C ASN A 70 -11.27 -13.15 4.16
N ASP A 71 -10.69 -13.03 5.36
CA ASP A 71 -11.39 -12.83 6.63
C ASP A 71 -11.01 -11.50 7.31
N GLY A 72 -10.03 -10.77 6.77
CA GLY A 72 -9.49 -9.55 7.35
C GLY A 72 -8.59 -9.79 8.57
N ALA A 73 -8.29 -11.05 8.90
CA ALA A 73 -7.55 -11.44 10.10
C ALA A 73 -6.28 -12.25 9.76
N THR A 74 -6.38 -13.16 8.79
CA THR A 74 -5.28 -14.01 8.32
C THR A 74 -4.71 -13.43 7.04
N TRP A 75 -3.45 -13.02 7.07
CA TRP A 75 -2.81 -12.26 5.99
C TRP A 75 -1.68 -13.04 5.33
N THR A 76 -1.66 -13.06 4.00
CA THR A 76 -0.61 -13.69 3.19
C THR A 76 -0.07 -12.72 2.16
N ASP A 77 1.23 -12.76 1.92
CA ASP A 77 1.89 -11.93 0.91
C ASP A 77 1.34 -12.22 -0.49
N LEU A 78 1.03 -11.16 -1.24
CA LEU A 78 0.61 -11.27 -2.63
C LEU A 78 1.83 -11.43 -3.54
N PRO A 79 1.89 -12.47 -4.39
CA PRO A 79 3.03 -12.72 -5.26
C PRO A 79 3.19 -11.57 -6.27
N GLY A 80 4.43 -11.10 -6.44
CA GLY A 80 4.74 -9.99 -7.36
C GLY A 80 4.32 -8.60 -6.86
N ALA A 81 3.71 -8.48 -5.68
CA ALA A 81 3.26 -7.21 -5.12
C ALA A 81 4.23 -6.63 -4.09
N ALA A 82 5.54 -6.81 -4.30
CA ALA A 82 6.60 -6.29 -3.44
C ALA A 82 7.38 -5.19 -4.17
N LEU A 83 7.55 -4.05 -3.50
CA LEU A 83 8.35 -2.94 -3.98
C LEU A 83 9.83 -3.18 -3.71
N ALA A 84 10.67 -2.76 -4.65
CA ALA A 84 12.10 -2.66 -4.40
C ALA A 84 12.35 -1.73 -3.19
N PRO A 85 13.25 -2.09 -2.25
CA PRO A 85 13.45 -1.27 -1.07
C PRO A 85 13.99 0.12 -1.39
N ILE A 86 13.45 1.13 -0.72
CA ILE A 86 13.89 2.52 -0.83
C ILE A 86 15.08 2.73 0.12
N THR A 87 16.26 3.05 -0.43
CA THR A 87 17.52 3.23 0.34
C THR A 87 18.02 4.67 0.37
N ALA A 88 17.26 5.61 -0.21
CA ALA A 88 17.51 7.04 -0.18
C ALA A 88 16.17 7.78 -0.08
N VAL A 89 16.16 9.00 0.48
CA VAL A 89 14.94 9.81 0.58
C VAL A 89 14.34 9.99 -0.82
N GLY A 90 13.05 9.72 -0.96
CA GLY A 90 12.39 9.62 -2.25
C GLY A 90 11.13 8.75 -2.20
N GLN A 91 10.62 8.37 -3.36
CA GLN A 91 9.40 7.57 -3.50
C GLN A 91 9.59 6.44 -4.51
N ALA A 92 8.82 5.38 -4.34
CA ALA A 92 8.68 4.29 -5.29
C ALA A 92 7.21 3.88 -5.41
N SER A 93 6.82 3.44 -6.60
CA SER A 93 5.46 3.00 -6.88
C SER A 93 5.45 1.69 -7.66
N LEU A 94 4.46 0.85 -7.39
CA LEU A 94 4.25 -0.44 -8.03
C LEU A 94 2.80 -0.56 -8.48
N ASN A 95 2.61 -0.79 -9.77
CA ASN A 95 1.32 -1.20 -10.31
C ASN A 95 1.09 -2.68 -9.94
N VAL A 96 -0.11 -3.00 -9.47
CA VAL A 96 -0.47 -4.34 -9.03
C VAL A 96 -1.72 -4.82 -9.75
N ASP A 97 -1.68 -6.06 -10.21
CA ASP A 97 -2.85 -6.80 -10.67
C ASP A 97 -3.50 -7.45 -9.44
N LEU A 98 -4.78 -7.16 -9.23
CA LEU A 98 -5.57 -7.64 -8.09
C LEU A 98 -6.68 -8.60 -8.55
N SER A 99 -6.69 -9.01 -9.82
CA SER A 99 -7.73 -9.90 -10.38
C SER A 99 -7.83 -11.27 -9.71
N GLY A 100 -6.75 -11.73 -9.07
CA GLY A 100 -6.72 -12.96 -8.26
C GLY A 100 -6.50 -12.74 -6.77
N ALA A 101 -6.63 -11.49 -6.28
CA ALA A 101 -6.39 -11.18 -4.88
C ALA A 101 -7.58 -11.58 -3.98
N PRO A 102 -7.35 -11.89 -2.69
CA PRO A 102 -8.41 -12.09 -1.70
C PRO A 102 -9.26 -10.84 -1.44
N THR A 103 -10.41 -11.01 -0.79
CA THR A 103 -11.40 -9.95 -0.49
C THR A 103 -10.83 -8.68 0.14
N TYR A 104 -9.83 -8.81 1.01
CA TYR A 104 -9.19 -7.68 1.67
C TYR A 104 -7.73 -7.60 1.27
N VAL A 105 -7.23 -6.38 1.06
CA VAL A 105 -5.81 -6.12 0.87
C VAL A 105 -5.31 -5.01 1.77
N ARG A 106 -4.03 -5.09 2.13
CA ARG A 106 -3.32 -4.05 2.87
C ARG A 106 -1.89 -3.93 2.38
N ALA A 107 -1.30 -2.76 2.55
CA ALA A 107 0.13 -2.57 2.38
C ALA A 107 0.84 -2.82 3.71
N VAL A 108 1.99 -3.48 3.65
CA VAL A 108 2.90 -3.65 4.78
C VAL A 108 4.20 -2.93 4.44
N VAL A 109 4.67 -2.11 5.36
CA VAL A 109 5.91 -1.34 5.21
C VAL A 109 6.87 -1.72 6.32
N VAL A 110 8.11 -2.03 5.94
CA VAL A 110 9.15 -2.49 6.86
C VAL A 110 10.40 -1.63 6.66
N PRO A 111 10.60 -0.61 7.52
CA PRO A 111 11.84 0.14 7.57
C PRO A 111 12.92 -0.69 8.30
N THR A 112 14.17 -0.54 7.90
CA THR A 112 15.34 -1.06 8.60
C THR A 112 16.41 0.01 8.63
N PHE A 113 17.17 0.05 9.73
CA PHE A 113 18.22 1.03 9.94
C PHE A 113 19.50 0.33 10.37
N THR A 114 20.65 0.84 9.93
CA THR A 114 21.97 0.36 10.33
C THR A 114 22.69 1.45 11.12
N ALA A 115 23.04 1.15 12.37
CA ALA A 115 23.67 2.08 13.32
C ALA A 115 22.84 3.37 13.53
N GLY A 116 23.47 4.38 14.13
CA GLY A 116 22.82 5.64 14.50
C GLY A 116 22.30 5.66 15.94
N ASN A 117 21.94 6.84 16.41
CA ASN A 117 21.39 7.05 17.75
C ASN A 117 19.90 7.36 17.60
N ASN A 118 19.05 6.37 17.91
CA ASN A 118 17.60 6.43 17.72
C ASN A 118 17.22 6.79 16.27
N PRO A 119 17.65 6.00 15.26
CA PRO A 119 17.37 6.30 13.86
C PRO A 119 15.87 6.27 13.59
N SER A 120 15.38 7.18 12.75
CA SER A 120 13.97 7.19 12.34
C SER A 120 13.75 7.65 10.90
N ALA A 121 12.63 7.27 10.30
CA ALA A 121 12.20 7.71 8.98
C ALA A 121 10.73 8.11 8.97
N ALA A 122 10.43 9.25 8.34
CA ALA A 122 9.06 9.70 8.07
C ALA A 122 8.57 9.08 6.76
N ILE A 123 7.57 8.21 6.84
CA ILE A 123 7.11 7.36 5.74
C ILE A 123 5.62 7.58 5.49
N ALA A 124 5.24 7.63 4.22
CA ALA A 124 3.85 7.57 3.78
C ALA A 124 3.69 6.40 2.80
N ALA A 125 2.69 5.55 3.03
CA ALA A 125 2.31 4.50 2.11
C ALA A 125 0.83 4.65 1.73
N THR A 126 0.56 4.62 0.44
CA THR A 126 -0.77 4.78 -0.14
C THR A 126 -1.01 3.67 -1.13
N LEU A 127 -2.09 2.91 -0.92
CA LEU A 127 -2.64 1.97 -1.87
C LEU A 127 -3.87 2.61 -2.52
N VAL A 128 -3.82 2.82 -3.83
CA VAL A 128 -4.96 3.29 -4.63
C VAL A 128 -5.48 2.13 -5.46
N LEU A 129 -6.75 1.79 -5.28
CA LEU A 129 -7.45 0.76 -6.04
C LEU A 129 -8.22 1.41 -7.19
N GLY A 130 -8.29 0.72 -8.31
CA GLY A 130 -9.00 1.16 -9.50
C GLY A 130 -9.41 0.00 -10.39
N GLY A 131 -10.09 0.32 -11.49
CA GLY A 131 -10.68 -0.66 -12.39
C GLY A 131 -11.92 -1.33 -11.79
N ALA A 132 -12.69 -0.57 -11.00
CA ALA A 132 -13.94 -1.06 -10.42
C ALA A 132 -14.94 -1.47 -11.50
N THR A 133 -15.53 -2.66 -11.40
CA THR A 133 -16.74 -3.01 -12.17
C THR A 133 -17.96 -2.89 -11.29
N GLU A 134 -18.93 -2.08 -11.72
CA GLU A 134 -20.27 -2.10 -11.16
C GLU A 134 -21.11 -3.14 -11.89
N LEU A 135 -21.49 -4.20 -11.18
CA LEU A 135 -22.54 -5.08 -11.68
C LEU A 135 -23.89 -4.34 -11.57
N PRO A 136 -24.79 -4.46 -12.56
CA PRO A 136 -26.12 -3.88 -12.45
C PRO A 136 -26.79 -4.34 -11.15
N ALA A 137 -27.36 -3.39 -10.39
CA ALA A 137 -28.16 -3.71 -9.22
C ALA A 137 -29.30 -4.63 -9.65
N VAL A 138 -29.42 -5.79 -8.98
CA VAL A 138 -30.54 -6.72 -9.16
C VAL A 138 -31.72 -6.27 -8.31
#